data_AF-A0A1R3Y0S3-F1
#
_entry.id   AF-A0A1R3Y0S3-F1
#
_cell.length_a   1.000
_cell.length_b   1.000
_cell.length_c   1.000
_cell.angle_alpha   90.00
_cell.angle_beta   90.00
_cell.angle_gamma   90.00
#
_symmetry.space_group_name_H-M   'P 1'
#
loop_
_entity.id
_entity.type
_entity.pdbx_description
1 polymer ?
#
loop_
_entity_poly.entity_id
_entity_poly.type
_entity_poly.pdbx_seq_one_letter_code
_entity_poly.pdbx_strand_id
1 'polypeptide(L)'
;MSYVAAEPGVLISPTDDLQSPRSAPAAHDENADGITGGTRDDSAPNSRFQLGRRIPEATAQEGFLVRPFTQQCQIIHTEGDHAVIGVSPGNSYFSRQRLRDLGLWGLTNFDRVDFVYTDVHVAESYEALGDSAIEARRKAVKNIRGVRAKITTTVNELDPAGARLCVRPMSEFQSNEAYRELHADLLTRLKDDEDLRAVCQDLVRRFLSTKVGPRQGATATQEQVCMDYICAEAPLFLDTPAILGVPSSLNCYHQSLPLAEMLYARGSGLRASRNQGHAIVTPDGSPAE
;
A
#
# COMPACT_ATOMS: atom_id res chain seq x y z
N MET A 1 -9.74 41.52 -28.17
CA MET A 1 -9.42 41.48 -26.72
C MET A 1 -8.97 40.07 -26.40
N SER A 2 -7.65 39.87 -26.39
CA SER A 2 -7.02 38.58 -26.09
C SER A 2 -6.85 38.45 -24.59
N TYR A 3 -7.29 37.34 -24.00
CA TYR A 3 -6.96 36.97 -22.63
C TYR A 3 -6.08 35.73 -22.66
N VAL A 4 -4.86 35.90 -22.14
CA VAL A 4 -3.81 34.90 -21.98
C VAL A 4 -4.18 34.00 -20.81
N ALA A 5 -4.21 32.68 -21.02
CA ALA A 5 -4.39 31.69 -19.97
C ALA A 5 -3.05 31.45 -19.26
N ALA A 6 -3.05 31.64 -17.95
CA ALA A 6 -1.93 31.28 -17.07
C ALA A 6 -2.02 29.80 -16.71
N GLU A 7 -0.91 29.07 -16.90
CA GLU A 7 -0.77 27.67 -16.47
C GLU A 7 -0.58 27.57 -14.95
N PRO A 8 -1.21 26.60 -14.26
CA PRO A 8 -0.86 26.29 -12.88
C PRO A 8 0.24 25.22 -12.83
N GLY A 9 1.39 25.64 -12.29
CA GLY A 9 2.61 24.86 -12.13
C GLY A 9 2.49 23.65 -11.20
N VAL A 10 3.37 22.70 -11.49
CA VAL A 10 3.64 21.45 -10.78
C VAL A 10 4.52 21.74 -9.56
N LEU A 11 4.15 21.20 -8.40
CA LEU A 11 4.95 21.17 -7.16
C LEU A 11 4.69 19.80 -6.49
N ILE A 12 5.64 18.97 -6.06
CA ILE A 12 7.10 18.85 -6.16
C ILE A 12 7.34 17.32 -6.08
N SER A 13 8.15 16.77 -6.98
CA SER A 13 8.78 15.44 -6.84
C SER A 13 10.11 15.60 -6.08
N PRO A 14 10.52 14.66 -5.22
CA PRO A 14 11.88 14.64 -4.73
C PRO A 14 12.76 13.86 -5.72
N THR A 15 13.57 14.58 -6.49
CA THR A 15 14.79 14.08 -7.10
C THR A 15 15.89 15.05 -6.70
N ASP A 16 16.91 14.56 -6.01
CA ASP A 16 18.26 15.10 -6.16
C ASP A 16 19.26 13.95 -6.06
N ASP A 17 19.82 13.65 -7.23
CA ASP A 17 21.08 12.94 -7.44
C ASP A 17 22.23 13.80 -6.89
N LEU A 18 23.10 13.19 -6.07
CA LEU A 18 24.42 13.74 -5.78
C LEU A 18 25.47 12.86 -6.46
N GLN A 19 25.90 13.30 -7.65
CA GLN A 19 27.16 12.87 -8.26
C GLN A 19 28.32 13.67 -7.63
N SER A 20 29.33 12.93 -7.16
CA SER A 20 30.70 13.45 -6.91
C SER A 20 31.35 13.91 -8.22
N PRO A 21 32.43 14.73 -8.21
CA PRO A 21 33.75 14.07 -8.30
C PRO A 21 35.00 14.84 -7.77
N ARG A 22 36.06 14.03 -7.57
CA ARG A 22 37.53 14.25 -7.71
C ARG A 22 38.44 14.31 -6.46
N SER A 23 39.27 13.27 -6.40
CA SER A 23 40.56 13.01 -5.70
C SER A 23 41.64 14.08 -5.99
N ALA A 24 42.81 14.24 -5.34
CA ALA A 24 43.68 13.53 -4.36
C ALA A 24 44.76 14.57 -3.84
N PRO A 25 45.88 14.27 -3.11
CA PRO A 25 46.38 13.00 -2.55
C PRO A 25 46.96 13.01 -1.10
N ALA A 26 47.11 11.79 -0.57
CA ALA A 26 48.13 11.17 0.30
C ALA A 26 48.81 11.90 1.49
N ALA A 27 48.76 11.25 2.65
CA ALA A 27 49.92 11.05 3.54
C ALA A 27 49.74 9.79 4.41
N HIS A 28 50.84 9.08 4.60
CA HIS A 28 51.06 7.84 5.37
C HIS A 28 50.71 7.98 6.87
N ASP A 29 50.26 6.89 7.53
CA ASP A 29 51.08 6.22 8.55
C ASP A 29 50.54 4.83 8.97
N GLU A 30 51.43 4.03 9.54
CA GLU A 30 51.37 2.59 9.80
C GLU A 30 50.67 2.12 11.10
N ASN A 31 50.38 0.81 11.13
CA ASN A 31 50.33 -0.14 12.27
C ASN A 31 49.22 -0.04 13.36
N ALA A 32 48.45 -1.13 13.52
CA ALA A 32 48.64 -2.11 14.62
C ALA A 32 47.43 -3.07 14.81
N ASP A 33 47.75 -4.31 15.17
CA ASP A 33 46.87 -5.44 15.51
C ASP A 33 45.82 -5.17 16.61
N GLY A 34 44.72 -5.93 16.59
CA GLY A 34 43.81 -6.03 17.74
C GLY A 34 42.51 -6.81 17.52
N ILE A 35 42.47 -8.04 18.02
CA ILE A 35 41.31 -8.93 18.13
C ILE A 35 40.25 -8.34 19.08
N THR A 36 38.95 -8.49 18.74
CA THR A 36 37.80 -8.90 19.60
C THR A 36 36.51 -8.11 19.33
N GLY A 37 35.39 -8.83 19.34
CA GLY A 37 34.07 -8.24 19.61
C GLY A 37 33.14 -8.18 18.41
N GLY A 38 32.43 -9.27 18.12
CA GLY A 38 31.23 -9.22 17.29
C GLY A 38 30.16 -8.36 17.97
N THR A 39 30.04 -7.11 17.54
CA THR A 39 28.91 -6.23 17.85
C THR A 39 27.69 -6.77 17.13
N ARG A 40 26.71 -7.25 17.91
CA ARG A 40 25.34 -7.42 17.44
C ARG A 40 24.85 -6.06 16.96
N ASP A 41 24.44 -6.02 15.71
CA ASP A 41 23.79 -4.86 15.10
C ASP A 41 22.34 -4.80 15.62
N ASP A 42 22.15 -4.17 16.78
CA ASP A 42 20.84 -3.94 17.42
C ASP A 42 20.11 -2.73 16.79
N SER A 43 20.24 -2.51 15.49
CA SER A 43 19.65 -1.36 14.78
C SER A 43 18.32 -1.69 14.05
N ALA A 44 17.76 -2.88 14.24
CA ALA A 44 16.40 -3.17 13.79
C ALA A 44 15.41 -2.53 14.78
N PRO A 45 14.46 -1.67 14.34
CA PRO A 45 13.42 -1.17 15.23
C PRO A 45 12.67 -2.38 15.80
N ASN A 46 12.62 -2.50 17.13
CA ASN A 46 11.92 -3.56 17.84
C ASN A 46 10.44 -3.60 17.38
N SER A 47 10.14 -4.40 16.36
CA SER A 47 8.76 -4.67 15.99
C SER A 47 8.16 -5.47 17.13
N ARG A 48 7.10 -4.93 17.74
CA ARG A 48 6.31 -5.64 18.75
C ARG A 48 5.66 -6.91 18.18
N PHE A 49 5.70 -7.09 16.86
CA PHE A 49 5.06 -8.17 16.14
C PHE A 49 6.08 -9.14 15.53
N GLN A 50 5.77 -10.44 15.65
CA GLN A 50 6.57 -11.50 15.06
C GLN A 50 5.84 -12.10 13.84
N LEU A 51 6.40 -11.90 12.65
CA LEU A 51 5.85 -12.39 11.38
C LEU A 51 6.18 -13.87 11.08
N GLY A 52 7.05 -14.48 11.90
CA GLY A 52 7.53 -15.86 11.74
C GLY A 52 9.06 -15.93 11.76
N ARG A 53 9.61 -17.16 11.68
CA ARG A 53 11.06 -17.40 11.75
C ARG A 53 11.79 -17.13 10.43
N ARG A 54 11.06 -17.09 9.30
CA ARG A 54 11.60 -16.84 7.97
C ARG A 54 10.71 -15.83 7.26
N ILE A 55 11.31 -14.77 6.76
CA ILE A 55 10.64 -13.76 5.93
C ILE A 55 10.83 -14.20 4.47
N PRO A 56 9.76 -14.26 3.65
CA PRO A 56 9.90 -14.57 2.23
C PRO A 56 10.73 -13.52 1.49
N GLU A 57 11.58 -13.98 0.57
CA GLU A 57 12.28 -13.13 -0.37
C GLU A 57 11.37 -12.76 -1.55
N ALA A 58 11.74 -11.73 -2.31
CA ALA A 58 10.99 -11.34 -3.49
C ALA A 58 11.25 -12.34 -4.63
N THR A 59 10.21 -12.68 -5.39
CA THR A 59 10.30 -13.48 -6.63
C THR A 59 9.95 -12.62 -7.83
N ALA A 60 10.72 -12.73 -8.91
CA ALA A 60 10.45 -12.01 -10.16
C ALA A 60 9.36 -12.72 -10.98
N GLN A 61 8.32 -11.99 -11.40
CA GLN A 61 7.17 -12.45 -12.18
C GLN A 61 6.68 -11.32 -13.09
N GLU A 62 6.67 -11.54 -14.41
CA GLU A 62 6.13 -10.60 -15.42
C GLU A 62 6.53 -9.12 -15.20
N GLY A 63 7.81 -8.85 -14.92
CA GLY A 63 8.34 -7.49 -14.69
C GLY A 63 8.11 -6.93 -13.28
N PHE A 64 7.63 -7.74 -12.34
CA PHE A 64 7.45 -7.39 -10.94
C PHE A 64 8.28 -8.27 -10.01
N LEU A 65 8.80 -7.66 -8.96
CA LEU A 65 9.23 -8.34 -7.74
C LEU A 65 8.03 -8.45 -6.80
N VAL A 66 7.62 -9.69 -6.55
CA VAL A 66 6.53 -10.04 -5.63
C VAL A 66 7.11 -10.59 -4.35
N ARG A 67 6.89 -9.90 -3.24
CA ARG A 67 7.36 -10.30 -1.91
C ARG A 67 6.18 -10.54 -0.97
N PRO A 68 5.75 -11.80 -0.79
CA PRO A 68 4.75 -12.15 0.20
C PRO A 68 5.20 -11.76 1.61
N PHE A 69 4.26 -11.27 2.42
CA PHE A 69 4.58 -10.67 3.71
C PHE A 69 4.99 -11.71 4.78
N THR A 70 4.41 -12.91 4.71
CA THR A 70 4.75 -14.05 5.57
C THR A 70 4.83 -15.34 4.75
N GLN A 71 5.35 -16.42 5.34
CA GLN A 71 5.36 -17.74 4.68
C GLN A 71 3.95 -18.25 4.34
N GLN A 72 2.93 -17.87 5.12
CA GLN A 72 1.54 -18.22 4.80
C GLN A 72 1.04 -17.42 3.60
N CYS A 73 1.42 -16.14 3.49
CA CYS A 73 1.13 -15.35 2.29
C CYS A 73 1.81 -15.93 1.05
N GLN A 74 3.01 -16.52 1.19
CA GLN A 74 3.67 -17.23 0.08
C GLN A 74 2.88 -18.45 -0.39
N ILE A 75 2.27 -19.20 0.53
CA ILE A 75 1.41 -20.33 0.18
C ILE A 75 0.19 -19.83 -0.58
N ILE A 76 -0.51 -18.82 -0.06
CA ILE A 76 -1.69 -18.21 -0.72
C ILE A 76 -1.34 -17.64 -2.10
N HIS A 77 -0.15 -17.04 -2.25
CA HIS A 77 0.33 -16.60 -3.55
C HIS A 77 0.49 -17.77 -4.54
N THR A 78 1.06 -18.89 -4.08
CA THR A 78 1.24 -20.09 -4.91
C THR A 78 -0.08 -20.81 -5.23
N GLU A 79 -1.10 -20.69 -4.37
CA GLU A 79 -2.45 -21.21 -4.65
C GLU A 79 -3.09 -20.51 -5.85
N GLY A 80 -2.85 -19.21 -6.04
CA GLY A 80 -3.24 -18.51 -7.27
C GLY A 80 -4.75 -18.34 -7.44
N ASP A 81 -5.55 -18.39 -6.37
CA ASP A 81 -7.00 -18.27 -6.50
C ASP A 81 -7.44 -16.85 -6.88
N HIS A 82 -6.96 -15.85 -6.12
CA HIS A 82 -7.43 -14.48 -6.25
C HIS A 82 -6.40 -13.43 -5.84
N ALA A 83 -6.38 -12.30 -6.55
CA ALA A 83 -5.64 -11.11 -6.14
C ALA A 83 -6.53 -9.86 -6.08
N VAL A 84 -6.39 -9.10 -4.99
CA VAL A 84 -6.84 -7.70 -4.94
C VAL A 84 -5.66 -6.80 -5.28
N ILE A 85 -5.82 -5.95 -6.28
CA ILE A 85 -4.81 -4.93 -6.61
C ILE A 85 -5.37 -3.57 -6.21
N GLY A 86 -4.88 -3.04 -5.08
CA GLY A 86 -5.30 -1.75 -4.55
C GLY A 86 -4.74 -0.58 -5.38
N VAL A 87 -5.59 0.41 -5.70
CA VAL A 87 -5.20 1.57 -6.51
C VAL A 87 -5.64 2.88 -5.84
N SER A 88 -4.67 3.70 -5.45
CA SER A 88 -4.96 4.98 -4.81
C SER A 88 -5.13 6.11 -5.84
N PRO A 89 -6.17 6.96 -5.73
CA PRO A 89 -6.38 8.09 -6.63
C PRO A 89 -5.30 9.17 -6.42
N GLY A 90 -4.92 9.85 -7.51
CA GLY A 90 -3.93 10.93 -7.45
C GLY A 90 -2.49 10.48 -7.26
N ASN A 91 -2.21 9.18 -7.21
CA ASN A 91 -0.87 8.61 -7.14
C ASN A 91 -0.32 8.34 -8.55
N SER A 92 0.79 8.98 -8.91
CA SER A 92 1.43 8.86 -10.23
C SER A 92 2.03 7.48 -10.51
N TYR A 93 2.26 6.65 -9.48
CA TYR A 93 2.68 5.26 -9.62
C TYR A 93 1.73 4.48 -10.56
N PHE A 94 0.43 4.75 -10.47
CA PHE A 94 -0.61 4.11 -11.28
C PHE A 94 -0.80 4.81 -12.63
N SER A 95 0.26 4.74 -13.45
CA SER A 95 0.19 5.09 -14.87
C SER A 95 -0.66 4.07 -15.65
N ARG A 96 -1.09 4.42 -16.87
CA ARG A 96 -1.80 3.49 -17.77
C ARG A 96 -0.99 2.23 -18.02
N GLN A 97 0.31 2.39 -18.28
CA GLN A 97 1.22 1.27 -18.49
C GLN A 97 1.32 0.40 -17.24
N ARG A 98 1.56 1.00 -16.06
CA ARG A 98 1.67 0.24 -14.81
C ARG A 98 0.42 -0.56 -14.49
N LEU A 99 -0.77 0.00 -14.72
CA LEU A 99 -2.03 -0.71 -14.53
C LEU A 99 -2.19 -1.88 -15.50
N ARG A 100 -1.78 -1.69 -16.75
CA ARG A 100 -1.76 -2.77 -17.76
C ARG A 100 -0.81 -3.90 -17.33
N ASP A 101 0.40 -3.56 -16.94
CA ASP A 101 1.41 -4.53 -16.50
C ASP A 101 0.92 -5.32 -15.28
N LEU A 102 0.34 -4.63 -14.28
CA LEU A 102 -0.28 -5.26 -13.11
C LEU A 102 -1.44 -6.18 -13.49
N GLY A 103 -2.27 -5.78 -14.47
CA GLY A 103 -3.36 -6.61 -14.96
C GLY A 103 -2.87 -7.89 -15.66
N LEU A 104 -1.81 -7.78 -16.46
CA LEU A 104 -1.17 -8.92 -17.13
C LEU A 104 -0.52 -9.87 -16.12
N TRP A 105 0.26 -9.34 -15.18
CA TRP A 105 0.81 -10.13 -14.07
C TRP A 105 -0.30 -10.84 -13.28
N GLY A 106 -1.37 -10.12 -12.94
CA GLY A 106 -2.51 -10.69 -12.23
C GLY A 106 -3.17 -11.85 -12.98
N LEU A 107 -3.48 -11.67 -14.27
CA LEU A 107 -4.12 -12.69 -15.10
C LEU A 107 -3.22 -13.91 -15.37
N THR A 108 -1.90 -13.76 -15.31
CA THR A 108 -0.95 -14.87 -15.44
C THR A 108 -0.88 -15.73 -14.17
N ASN A 109 -1.00 -15.10 -13.00
CA ASN A 109 -0.72 -15.77 -11.71
C ASN A 109 -1.97 -16.11 -10.89
N PHE A 110 -3.14 -15.55 -11.22
CA PHE A 110 -4.37 -15.76 -10.45
C PHE A 110 -5.57 -16.13 -11.32
N ASP A 111 -6.42 -17.02 -10.83
CA ASP A 111 -7.67 -17.40 -11.50
C ASP A 111 -8.60 -16.20 -11.67
N ARG A 112 -8.67 -15.32 -10.66
CA ARG A 112 -9.45 -14.08 -10.70
C ARG A 112 -8.68 -12.90 -10.09
N VAL A 113 -8.91 -11.70 -10.62
CA VAL A 113 -8.29 -10.46 -10.16
C VAL A 113 -9.32 -9.36 -10.05
N ASP A 114 -9.31 -8.64 -8.93
CA ASP A 114 -10.14 -7.47 -8.70
C ASP A 114 -9.24 -6.24 -8.45
N PHE A 115 -9.26 -5.28 -9.39
CA PHE A 115 -8.77 -3.93 -9.10
C PHE A 115 -9.76 -3.21 -8.19
N VAL A 116 -9.27 -2.69 -7.07
CA VAL A 116 -10.07 -1.89 -6.15
C VAL A 116 -9.45 -0.52 -6.04
N TYR A 117 -10.19 0.51 -6.44
CA TYR A 117 -9.75 1.90 -6.27
C TYR A 117 -10.44 2.58 -5.10
N THR A 118 -9.66 3.29 -4.28
CA THR A 118 -10.20 3.96 -3.09
C THR A 118 -10.89 5.26 -3.48
N ASP A 119 -12.20 5.34 -3.24
CA ASP A 119 -13.04 6.51 -3.52
C ASP A 119 -13.69 7.12 -2.26
N VAL A 120 -13.35 6.58 -1.09
CA VAL A 120 -13.79 7.02 0.23
C VAL A 120 -12.65 7.74 0.96
N HIS A 121 -12.98 8.68 1.84
CA HIS A 121 -12.03 9.47 2.65
C HIS A 121 -10.97 10.27 1.86
N VAL A 122 -11.14 10.40 0.53
CA VAL A 122 -10.16 11.05 -0.36
C VAL A 122 -10.16 12.57 -0.18
N ALA A 123 -11.33 13.18 -0.02
CA ALA A 123 -11.45 14.63 0.15
C ALA A 123 -10.91 15.02 1.53
N GLU A 124 -11.31 14.29 2.57
CA GLU A 124 -10.87 14.44 3.95
C GLU A 124 -9.34 14.34 4.05
N SER A 125 -8.74 13.41 3.29
CA SER A 125 -7.28 13.30 3.22
C SER A 125 -6.61 14.55 2.62
N TYR A 126 -7.22 15.19 1.62
CA TYR A 126 -6.72 16.46 1.08
C TYR A 126 -6.93 17.63 2.05
N GLU A 127 -8.07 17.70 2.74
CA GLU A 127 -8.31 18.71 3.79
C GLU A 127 -7.30 18.58 4.92
N ALA A 128 -7.01 17.35 5.35
CA ALA A 128 -5.99 17.07 6.35
C ALA A 128 -4.59 17.53 5.91
N LEU A 129 -4.32 17.57 4.60
CA LEU A 129 -3.06 18.08 4.03
C LEU A 129 -3.06 19.59 3.76
N GLY A 130 -4.15 20.30 4.10
CA GLY A 130 -4.23 21.76 4.06
C GLY A 130 -5.03 22.35 2.90
N ASP A 131 -5.64 21.54 2.03
CA ASP A 131 -6.56 22.05 1.01
C ASP A 131 -7.86 22.56 1.68
N SER A 132 -8.49 23.61 1.15
CA SER A 132 -9.84 24.00 1.60
C SER A 132 -10.86 22.92 1.23
N ALA A 133 -11.98 22.80 1.96
CA ALA A 133 -13.00 21.78 1.68
C ALA A 133 -13.51 21.79 0.22
N ILE A 134 -13.64 22.98 -0.39
CA ILE A 134 -14.05 23.12 -1.80
C ILE A 134 -12.97 22.57 -2.74
N GLU A 135 -11.70 22.90 -2.49
CA GLU A 135 -10.57 22.44 -3.30
C GLU A 135 -10.34 20.94 -3.16
N ALA A 136 -10.37 20.43 -1.92
CA ALA A 136 -10.27 19.03 -1.58
C ALA A 136 -11.33 18.19 -2.29
N ARG A 137 -12.60 18.60 -2.22
CA ARG A 137 -13.70 17.95 -2.95
C ARG A 137 -13.48 17.97 -4.46
N ARG A 138 -13.11 19.13 -5.03
CA ARG A 138 -12.84 19.24 -6.49
C ARG A 138 -11.71 18.30 -6.92
N LYS A 139 -10.64 18.25 -6.13
CA LYS A 139 -9.45 17.42 -6.39
C LYS A 139 -9.76 15.93 -6.23
N ALA A 140 -10.51 15.54 -5.21
CA ALA A 140 -10.99 14.16 -5.01
C ALA A 140 -11.81 13.68 -6.22
N VAL A 141 -12.83 14.44 -6.64
CA VAL A 141 -13.65 14.09 -7.81
C VAL A 141 -12.79 13.92 -9.06
N LYS A 142 -11.88 14.87 -9.33
CA LYS A 142 -10.97 14.81 -10.49
C LYS A 142 -10.10 13.55 -10.44
N ASN A 143 -9.48 13.27 -9.29
CA ASN A 143 -8.50 12.19 -9.14
C ASN A 143 -9.17 10.81 -9.16
N ILE A 144 -10.35 10.67 -8.53
CA ILE A 144 -11.16 9.45 -8.58
C ILE A 144 -11.63 9.18 -10.01
N ARG A 145 -12.17 10.18 -10.70
CA ARG A 145 -12.59 10.03 -12.12
C ARG A 145 -11.41 9.62 -13.01
N GLY A 146 -10.26 10.24 -12.82
CA GLY A 146 -9.06 9.96 -13.59
C GLY A 146 -8.57 8.52 -13.40
N VAL A 147 -8.48 8.05 -12.16
CA VAL A 147 -7.99 6.69 -11.88
C VAL A 147 -9.01 5.62 -12.31
N ARG A 148 -10.30 5.85 -12.05
CA ARG A 148 -11.39 4.98 -12.51
C ARG A 148 -11.34 4.79 -14.02
N ALA A 149 -11.26 5.88 -14.78
CA ALA A 149 -11.19 5.82 -16.24
C ALA A 149 -9.98 5.01 -16.73
N LYS A 150 -8.79 5.21 -16.14
CA LYS A 150 -7.58 4.45 -16.50
C LYS A 150 -7.77 2.96 -16.26
N ILE A 151 -8.23 2.56 -15.07
CA ILE A 151 -8.40 1.14 -14.72
C ILE A 151 -9.50 0.50 -15.59
N THR A 152 -10.66 1.16 -15.75
CA THR A 152 -11.74 0.64 -16.60
C THR A 152 -11.27 0.43 -18.04
N THR A 153 -10.49 1.36 -18.61
CA THR A 153 -9.90 1.15 -19.94
C THR A 153 -8.96 -0.05 -19.95
N THR A 154 -8.07 -0.18 -18.97
CA THR A 154 -7.17 -1.34 -18.86
C THR A 154 -7.93 -2.66 -18.75
N VAL A 155 -8.97 -2.75 -17.91
CA VAL A 155 -9.78 -3.96 -17.75
C VAL A 155 -10.49 -4.31 -19.05
N ASN A 156 -11.12 -3.34 -19.71
CA ASN A 156 -11.79 -3.57 -20.99
C ASN A 156 -10.83 -3.97 -22.11
N GLU A 157 -9.56 -3.52 -22.07
CA GLU A 157 -8.52 -3.90 -23.03
C GLU A 157 -7.99 -5.32 -22.78
N LEU A 158 -7.85 -5.74 -21.51
CA LEU A 158 -7.24 -7.02 -21.14
C LEU A 158 -8.25 -8.17 -21.00
N ASP A 159 -9.47 -7.88 -20.59
CA ASP A 159 -10.55 -8.84 -20.43
C ASP A 159 -11.89 -8.23 -20.88
N PRO A 160 -12.13 -8.11 -22.21
CA PRO A 160 -13.35 -7.51 -22.74
C PRO A 160 -14.64 -8.23 -22.31
N ALA A 161 -14.55 -9.52 -21.95
CA ALA A 161 -15.67 -10.32 -21.49
C ALA A 161 -15.93 -10.16 -19.98
N GLY A 162 -14.99 -9.59 -19.22
CA GLY A 162 -15.08 -9.46 -17.76
C GLY A 162 -15.14 -10.80 -17.04
N ALA A 163 -14.44 -11.82 -17.56
CA ALA A 163 -14.53 -13.18 -17.04
C ALA A 163 -13.66 -13.42 -15.79
N ARG A 164 -12.50 -12.76 -15.71
CA ARG A 164 -11.47 -12.99 -14.70
C ARG A 164 -10.91 -11.71 -14.10
N LEU A 165 -10.95 -10.58 -14.82
CA LEU A 165 -10.45 -9.29 -14.36
C LEU A 165 -11.60 -8.29 -14.17
N CYS A 166 -11.74 -7.77 -12.96
CA CYS A 166 -12.79 -6.82 -12.58
C CYS A 166 -12.21 -5.52 -12.02
N VAL A 167 -13.03 -4.45 -12.02
CA VAL A 167 -12.73 -3.20 -11.32
C VAL A 167 -13.94 -2.70 -10.55
N ARG A 168 -13.74 -2.29 -9.31
CA ARG A 168 -14.80 -1.71 -8.46
C ARG A 168 -14.28 -0.63 -7.50
N PRO A 169 -15.11 0.35 -7.12
CA PRO A 169 -14.77 1.29 -6.06
C PRO A 169 -14.78 0.61 -4.69
N MET A 170 -13.97 1.11 -3.75
CA MET A 170 -14.02 0.68 -2.35
C MET A 170 -15.42 0.90 -1.73
N SER A 171 -16.10 2.00 -2.10
CA SER A 171 -17.45 2.31 -1.60
C SER A 171 -18.50 1.24 -1.95
N GLU A 172 -18.31 0.43 -3.00
CA GLU A 172 -19.24 -0.65 -3.36
C GLU A 172 -19.38 -1.68 -2.22
N PHE A 173 -18.29 -1.96 -1.52
CA PHE A 173 -18.26 -2.93 -0.42
C PHE A 173 -19.05 -2.48 0.81
N GLN A 174 -19.41 -1.21 0.94
CA GLN A 174 -20.23 -0.73 2.05
C GLN A 174 -21.63 -1.37 2.06
N SER A 175 -22.06 -1.92 0.92
CA SER A 175 -23.31 -2.68 0.81
C SER A 175 -23.16 -4.19 1.10
N ASN A 176 -21.93 -4.71 1.16
CA ASN A 176 -21.63 -6.11 1.41
C ASN A 176 -21.70 -6.43 2.92
N GLU A 177 -22.36 -7.52 3.27
CA GLU A 177 -22.60 -7.90 4.67
C GLU A 177 -21.30 -8.23 5.41
N ALA A 178 -20.46 -9.11 4.87
CA ALA A 178 -19.17 -9.47 5.47
C ALA A 178 -18.25 -8.25 5.65
N TYR A 179 -18.21 -7.35 4.67
CA TYR A 179 -17.45 -6.09 4.80
C TYR A 179 -17.97 -5.25 5.97
N ARG A 180 -19.29 -5.07 6.10
CA ARG A 180 -19.89 -4.27 7.19
C ARG A 180 -19.60 -4.88 8.56
N GLU A 181 -19.67 -6.20 8.68
CA GLU A 181 -19.37 -6.92 9.92
C GLU A 181 -17.90 -6.74 10.34
N LEU A 182 -16.96 -6.97 9.41
CA LEU A 182 -15.52 -6.78 9.64
C LEU A 182 -15.19 -5.33 10.02
N HIS A 183 -15.78 -4.37 9.31
CA HIS A 183 -15.60 -2.95 9.60
C HIS A 183 -16.17 -2.57 10.98
N ALA A 184 -17.35 -3.06 11.33
CA ALA A 184 -17.97 -2.80 12.63
C ALA A 184 -17.21 -3.45 13.79
N ASP A 185 -16.73 -4.68 13.63
CA ASP A 185 -15.89 -5.36 14.62
C ASP A 185 -14.58 -4.59 14.84
N LEU A 186 -13.91 -4.16 13.77
CA LEU A 186 -12.71 -3.33 13.86
C LEU A 186 -12.95 -2.04 14.65
N LEU A 187 -14.01 -1.29 14.31
CA LEU A 187 -14.34 -0.05 15.01
C LEU A 187 -14.70 -0.30 16.49
N THR A 188 -15.40 -1.39 16.79
CA THR A 188 -15.73 -1.79 18.15
C THR A 188 -14.47 -2.09 18.95
N ARG A 189 -13.53 -2.86 18.39
CA ARG A 189 -12.24 -3.14 19.04
C ARG A 189 -11.41 -1.89 19.25
N LEU A 190 -11.32 -1.00 18.25
CA LEU A 190 -10.58 0.27 18.40
C LEU A 190 -11.18 1.17 19.48
N LYS A 191 -12.48 1.08 19.73
CA LYS A 191 -13.16 1.80 20.81
C LYS A 191 -12.87 1.16 22.17
N ASP A 192 -13.00 -0.16 22.26
CA ASP A 192 -13.04 -0.89 23.54
C ASP A 192 -11.66 -1.37 24.02
N ASP A 193 -10.67 -1.51 23.13
CA ASP A 193 -9.30 -1.95 23.41
C ASP A 193 -8.32 -0.78 23.24
N GLU A 194 -7.87 -0.21 24.35
CA GLU A 194 -6.96 0.94 24.35
C GLU A 194 -5.57 0.60 23.83
N ASP A 195 -5.08 -0.62 24.08
CA ASP A 195 -3.77 -1.08 23.66
C ASP A 195 -3.75 -1.27 22.14
N LEU A 196 -4.79 -1.89 21.58
CA LEU A 196 -4.98 -2.00 20.14
C LEU A 196 -5.02 -0.60 19.49
N ARG A 197 -5.81 0.30 20.05
CA ARG A 197 -5.93 1.68 19.54
C ARG A 197 -4.58 2.39 19.55
N ALA A 198 -3.81 2.29 20.63
CA ALA A 198 -2.50 2.91 20.75
C ALA A 198 -1.50 2.36 19.72
N VAL A 199 -1.53 1.04 19.47
CA VAL A 199 -0.71 0.40 18.43
C VAL A 199 -1.10 0.90 17.04
N CYS A 200 -2.39 0.92 16.72
CA CYS A 200 -2.85 1.41 15.42
C CYS A 200 -2.46 2.88 15.19
N GLN A 201 -2.58 3.73 16.22
CA GLN A 201 -2.14 5.13 16.15
C GLN A 201 -0.63 5.26 15.92
N ASP A 202 0.20 4.44 16.57
CA ASP A 202 1.66 4.44 16.33
C ASP A 202 1.99 4.05 14.88
N LEU A 203 1.33 3.04 14.34
CA LEU A 203 1.49 2.63 12.94
C LEU A 203 1.05 3.72 11.96
N VAL A 204 -0.06 4.42 12.25
CA VAL A 204 -0.52 5.58 11.49
C VAL A 204 0.51 6.71 11.51
N ARG A 205 1.06 7.06 12.68
CA ARG A 205 2.09 8.11 12.81
C ARG A 205 3.33 7.77 12.01
N ARG A 206 3.79 6.52 12.08
CA ARG A 206 4.92 6.05 11.26
C ARG A 206 4.62 6.18 9.78
N PHE A 207 3.45 5.76 9.33
CA PHE A 207 3.04 5.91 7.93
C PHE A 207 3.00 7.38 7.50
N LEU A 208 2.37 8.26 8.27
CA LEU A 208 2.26 9.69 7.95
C LEU A 208 3.63 10.38 7.95
N SER A 209 4.58 9.96 8.79
CA SER A 209 5.95 10.50 8.79
C SER A 209 6.70 10.30 7.45
N THR A 210 6.29 9.32 6.65
CA THR A 210 6.83 9.11 5.29
C THR A 210 6.20 10.05 4.23
N LYS A 211 5.10 10.71 4.56
CA LYS A 211 4.29 11.54 3.66
C LYS A 211 4.34 13.03 4.01
N VAL A 212 4.44 13.35 5.30
CA VAL A 212 4.50 14.72 5.83
C VAL A 212 5.96 15.09 6.09
N GLY A 213 6.36 16.30 5.72
CA GLY A 213 7.74 16.76 5.87
C GLY A 213 8.23 16.72 7.34
N PRO A 214 9.54 16.48 7.60
CA PRO A 214 10.06 16.16 8.94
C PRO A 214 9.83 17.21 10.04
N ARG A 215 9.46 18.45 9.68
CA ARG A 215 9.52 19.60 10.59
C ARG A 215 8.22 19.91 11.34
N GLN A 216 7.10 19.26 11.02
CA GLN A 216 5.79 19.63 11.60
C GLN A 216 5.04 18.50 12.31
N GLY A 217 5.46 17.24 12.15
CA GLY A 217 4.69 16.09 12.66
C GLY A 217 3.30 16.00 12.03
N ALA A 218 2.59 14.89 12.29
CA ALA A 218 1.19 14.79 11.88
C ALA A 218 0.30 15.49 12.93
N THR A 219 -0.75 16.19 12.48
CA THR A 219 -1.78 16.73 13.37
C THR A 219 -2.75 15.64 13.80
N ALA A 220 -3.47 15.84 14.92
CA ALA A 220 -4.50 14.88 15.37
C ALA A 220 -5.58 14.63 14.30
N THR A 221 -5.95 15.66 13.53
CA THR A 221 -6.89 15.53 12.41
C THR A 221 -6.32 14.65 11.29
N GLN A 222 -5.03 14.82 10.95
CA GLN A 222 -4.36 13.97 9.95
C GLN A 222 -4.29 12.51 10.42
N GLU A 223 -3.97 12.28 11.69
CA GLU A 223 -3.98 10.93 12.27
C GLU A 223 -5.37 10.30 12.20
N GLN A 224 -6.43 11.03 12.58
CA GLN A 224 -7.80 10.49 12.57
C GLN A 224 -8.28 10.19 11.14
N VAL A 225 -8.08 11.10 10.20
CA VAL A 225 -8.47 10.89 8.79
C VAL A 225 -7.70 9.70 8.18
N CYS A 226 -6.42 9.56 8.49
CA CYS A 226 -5.63 8.41 8.07
C CYS A 226 -6.13 7.11 8.69
N MET A 227 -6.56 7.14 9.97
CA MET A 227 -7.17 5.99 10.63
C MET A 227 -8.49 5.60 9.94
N ASP A 228 -9.37 6.56 9.67
CA ASP A 228 -10.64 6.31 9.00
C ASP A 228 -10.44 5.71 7.60
N TYR A 229 -9.48 6.24 6.85
CA TYR A 229 -9.07 5.69 5.55
C TYR A 229 -8.60 4.24 5.67
N ILE A 230 -7.68 3.95 6.61
CA ILE A 230 -7.16 2.58 6.81
C ILE A 230 -8.26 1.63 7.27
N CYS A 231 -9.15 2.06 8.16
CA CYS A 231 -10.28 1.25 8.62
C CYS A 231 -11.22 0.90 7.48
N ALA A 232 -11.46 1.80 6.53
CA ALA A 232 -12.24 1.52 5.33
C ALA A 232 -11.58 0.45 4.43
N GLU A 233 -10.25 0.40 4.34
CA GLU A 233 -9.59 -0.62 3.51
C GLU A 233 -9.36 -1.94 4.26
N ALA A 234 -9.29 -1.90 5.60
CA ALA A 234 -8.94 -3.03 6.45
C ALA A 234 -9.74 -4.32 6.20
N PRO A 235 -11.06 -4.31 5.92
CA PRO A 235 -11.80 -5.53 5.61
C PRO A 235 -11.21 -6.35 4.45
N LEU A 236 -10.68 -5.71 3.40
CA LEU A 236 -10.02 -6.42 2.29
C LEU A 236 -8.63 -6.95 2.65
N PHE A 237 -8.04 -6.45 3.73
CA PHE A 237 -6.81 -7.01 4.31
C PHE A 237 -7.09 -8.06 5.38
N LEU A 238 -8.33 -8.17 5.85
CA LEU A 238 -8.75 -9.12 6.85
C LEU A 238 -9.33 -10.38 6.21
N ASP A 239 -10.33 -10.24 5.34
CA ASP A 239 -11.04 -11.40 4.79
C ASP A 239 -11.70 -11.09 3.44
N THR A 240 -10.87 -10.82 2.43
CA THR A 240 -11.35 -10.79 1.03
C THR A 240 -12.08 -12.09 0.64
N PRO A 241 -11.64 -13.30 1.05
CA PRO A 241 -12.38 -14.54 0.83
C PRO A 241 -13.86 -14.45 1.22
N ALA A 242 -14.17 -13.95 2.41
CA ALA A 242 -15.56 -13.76 2.85
C ALA A 242 -16.32 -12.69 2.03
N ILE A 243 -15.64 -11.59 1.66
CA ILE A 243 -16.27 -10.46 0.95
C ILE A 243 -16.58 -10.80 -0.51
N LEU A 244 -15.66 -11.48 -1.20
CA LEU A 244 -15.73 -11.76 -2.64
C LEU A 244 -16.12 -13.21 -2.97
N GLY A 245 -16.23 -14.09 -1.97
CA GLY A 245 -16.60 -15.49 -2.16
C GLY A 245 -15.52 -16.31 -2.88
N VAL A 246 -14.24 -16.05 -2.58
CA VAL A 246 -13.09 -16.74 -3.19
C VAL A 246 -12.40 -17.67 -2.17
N PRO A 247 -11.73 -18.75 -2.59
CA PRO A 247 -11.12 -19.71 -1.65
C PRO A 247 -10.01 -19.09 -0.78
N SER A 248 -9.08 -18.38 -1.42
CA SER A 248 -8.02 -17.59 -0.80
C SER A 248 -7.83 -16.29 -1.58
N SER A 249 -7.14 -15.30 -0.99
CA SER A 249 -6.83 -14.05 -1.71
C SER A 249 -5.55 -13.40 -1.23
N LEU A 250 -4.75 -12.91 -2.18
CA LEU A 250 -3.57 -12.10 -1.94
C LEU A 250 -3.87 -10.61 -2.18
N ASN A 251 -3.83 -9.80 -1.12
CA ASN A 251 -3.98 -8.35 -1.25
C ASN A 251 -2.61 -7.71 -1.58
N CYS A 252 -2.54 -7.05 -2.74
CA CYS A 252 -1.29 -6.64 -3.38
C CYS A 252 -1.17 -5.12 -3.47
N TYR A 253 -0.03 -4.58 -3.02
CA TYR A 253 0.28 -3.15 -3.13
C TYR A 253 1.80 -2.93 -3.24
N HIS A 254 2.23 -1.75 -3.70
CA HIS A 254 3.66 -1.44 -3.89
C HIS A 254 4.37 -0.98 -2.61
N GLN A 255 3.62 -0.84 -1.52
CA GLN A 255 4.10 -0.52 -0.17
C GLN A 255 3.42 -1.48 0.80
N SER A 256 4.08 -1.79 1.93
CA SER A 256 3.41 -2.55 2.99
C SER A 256 2.29 -1.71 3.60
N LEU A 257 1.15 -2.34 3.87
CA LEU A 257 0.06 -1.70 4.61
C LEU A 257 0.54 -1.31 6.04
N PRO A 258 0.15 -0.15 6.59
CA PRO A 258 0.52 0.24 7.95
C PRO A 258 0.17 -0.81 9.02
N LEU A 259 -0.97 -1.48 8.88
CA LEU A 259 -1.42 -2.51 9.82
C LEU A 259 -0.92 -3.93 9.48
N ALA A 260 -0.15 -4.12 8.40
CA ALA A 260 0.27 -5.46 7.97
C ALA A 260 1.00 -6.22 9.08
N GLU A 261 1.88 -5.53 9.83
CA GLU A 261 2.62 -6.14 10.93
C GLU A 261 1.71 -6.75 11.99
N MET A 262 0.57 -6.12 12.28
CA MET A 262 -0.39 -6.60 13.25
C MET A 262 -1.30 -7.69 12.66
N LEU A 263 -1.83 -7.48 11.46
CA LEU A 263 -2.83 -8.37 10.86
C LEU A 263 -2.29 -9.75 10.52
N TYR A 264 -1.02 -9.82 10.13
CA TYR A 264 -0.35 -11.06 9.68
C TYR A 264 0.66 -11.60 10.70
N ALA A 265 0.71 -11.02 11.91
CA ALA A 265 1.57 -11.53 12.99
C ALA A 265 1.09 -12.86 13.56
N ARG A 266 2.02 -13.58 14.19
CA ARG A 266 1.69 -14.66 15.13
C ARG A 266 0.93 -14.12 16.35
N GLY A 267 0.33 -15.05 17.11
CA GLY A 267 -0.44 -14.74 18.31
C GLY A 267 -1.93 -14.55 18.04
N SER A 268 -2.63 -13.97 19.02
CA SER A 268 -4.08 -13.71 19.00
C SER A 268 -4.39 -12.22 18.92
N GLY A 269 -5.66 -11.88 18.69
CA GLY A 269 -6.16 -10.52 18.56
C GLY A 269 -6.77 -10.28 17.18
N LEU A 270 -6.76 -9.03 16.71
CA LEU A 270 -7.15 -8.71 15.34
C LEU A 270 -6.16 -9.34 14.35
N ARG A 271 -6.61 -10.34 13.60
CA ARG A 271 -5.81 -11.08 12.61
C ARG A 271 -6.60 -11.27 11.34
N ALA A 272 -5.88 -11.27 10.22
CA ALA A 272 -6.46 -11.66 8.95
C ALA A 272 -6.89 -13.15 8.99
N SER A 273 -7.89 -13.47 8.18
CA SER A 273 -8.33 -14.83 7.92
C SER A 273 -7.14 -15.70 7.51
N ARG A 274 -7.18 -17.00 7.86
CA ARG A 274 -6.14 -17.96 7.47
C ARG A 274 -6.00 -18.11 5.94
N ASN A 275 -7.00 -17.69 5.18
CA ASN A 275 -7.04 -17.71 3.71
C ASN A 275 -6.73 -16.33 3.09
N GLN A 276 -6.35 -15.33 3.91
CA GLN A 276 -5.99 -14.00 3.46
C GLN A 276 -4.47 -13.79 3.54
N GLY A 277 -3.89 -13.28 2.45
CA GLY A 277 -2.48 -12.95 2.36
C GLY A 277 -2.23 -11.49 1.96
N HIS A 278 -0.99 -11.04 2.15
CA HIS A 278 -0.51 -9.75 1.63
C HIS A 278 0.83 -9.92 0.92
N ALA A 279 1.02 -9.19 -0.17
CA ALA A 279 2.30 -9.10 -0.85
C ALA A 279 2.63 -7.65 -1.22
N ILE A 280 3.93 -7.33 -1.12
CA ILE A 280 4.50 -6.12 -1.70
C ILE A 280 4.88 -6.44 -3.14
N VAL A 281 4.31 -5.69 -4.10
CA VAL A 281 4.51 -5.88 -5.54
C VAL A 281 5.11 -4.61 -6.14
N THR A 282 6.39 -4.67 -6.51
CA THR A 282 7.15 -3.54 -7.06
C THR A 282 7.74 -3.91 -8.42
N PRO A 283 8.02 -2.96 -9.33
CA PRO A 283 8.72 -3.26 -10.58
C PRO A 283 10.08 -3.91 -10.30
N ASP A 284 10.51 -4.83 -11.15
CA ASP A 284 11.79 -5.51 -11.01
C ASP A 284 13.02 -4.66 -11.38
N GLY A 285 12.80 -3.48 -11.95
CA GLY A 285 13.85 -2.57 -12.38
C GLY A 285 14.53 -2.99 -13.69
N SER A 286 14.12 -4.12 -14.28
CA SER A 286 14.51 -4.52 -15.62
C SER A 286 13.82 -3.59 -16.63
N PRO A 287 14.55 -2.97 -17.58
CA PRO A 287 13.89 -2.25 -18.65
C PRO A 287 12.98 -3.22 -19.42
N ALA A 288 11.73 -2.82 -19.63
CA ALA A 288 10.84 -3.53 -20.55
C ALA A 288 11.47 -3.52 -21.94
N GLU A 289 11.73 -4.71 -22.51
CA GLU A 289 12.17 -4.87 -23.91
C GLU A 289 11.12 -4.34 -24.91
#